data_AF-A0A1N6PEV6-F1
#
_entry.id   AF-A0A1N6PEV6-F1
#
_cell.length_a   1.000
_cell.length_b   1.000
_cell.length_c   1.000
_cell.angle_alpha   90.00
_cell.angle_beta   90.00
_cell.angle_gamma   90.00
#
_symmetry.space_group_name_H-M   'P 1'
#
loop_
_entity.id
_entity.type
_entity.pdbx_description
1 polymer ?
#
loop_
_entity_poly.entity_id
_entity_poly.type
_entity_poly.pdbx_seq_one_letter_code
_entity_poly.pdbx_strand_id
1 'polypeptide(L)' 'MHKEGLAHWKKISRYQRRSLAETAMYRFKQLLAGKISLRNYNGQVGEVMAYVSAINKLNTLGLPVRKPRV' A
#
# COMPACT_ATOMS: atom_id res chain seq x y z
N MET A 1 2.39 18.84 -22.38
CA MET A 1 1.17 18.12 -21.93
C MET A 1 0.33 19.07 -21.09
N HIS A 2 -0.87 19.45 -21.56
CA HIS A 2 -1.78 20.34 -20.82
C HIS A 2 -2.18 19.67 -19.49
N LYS A 3 -2.11 20.41 -18.37
CA LYS A 3 -2.41 19.91 -17.02
C LYS A 3 -3.81 19.29 -16.89
N GLU A 4 -4.77 19.77 -17.70
CA GLU A 4 -6.14 19.26 -17.76
C GLU A 4 -6.22 17.82 -18.29
N GLY A 5 -5.40 17.49 -19.29
CA GLY A 5 -5.33 16.12 -19.85
C GLY A 5 -4.78 15.12 -18.84
N LEU A 6 -3.83 15.52 -17.98
CA LEU A 6 -3.27 14.65 -16.95
C LEU A 6 -4.29 14.33 -15.85
N ALA A 7 -5.06 15.31 -15.40
CA ALA A 7 -6.10 15.11 -14.39
C ALA A 7 -7.20 14.18 -14.92
N HIS A 8 -7.64 14.39 -16.17
CA HIS A 8 -8.60 13.52 -16.84
C HIS A 8 -8.05 12.08 -16.98
N TRP A 9 -6.81 11.94 -17.46
CA TRP A 9 -6.13 10.64 -17.58
C TRP A 9 -6.02 9.91 -16.23
N LYS A 10 -5.64 10.59 -15.14
CA LYS A 10 -5.56 9.99 -13.80
C LYS A 10 -6.92 9.48 -13.31
N LYS A 11 -7.99 10.19 -13.64
CA LYS A 11 -9.37 9.80 -13.28
C LYS A 11 -9.80 8.54 -14.04
N ILE A 12 -9.65 8.52 -15.38
CA ILE A 12 -10.07 7.37 -16.21
C ILE A 12 -9.25 6.12 -15.92
N SER A 13 -7.95 6.27 -15.65
CA SER A 13 -7.04 5.14 -15.36
C SER A 13 -7.12 4.63 -13.91
N ARG A 14 -7.94 5.28 -13.05
CA ARG A 14 -8.00 5.02 -11.61
C ARG A 14 -6.60 5.05 -10.95
N TYR A 15 -5.72 5.93 -11.45
CA TYR A 15 -4.32 5.98 -11.09
C TYR A 15 -4.10 6.10 -9.57
N GLN A 16 -4.95 6.86 -8.88
CA GLN A 16 -4.88 7.00 -7.43
C GLN A 16 -4.93 5.65 -6.71
N ARG A 17 -5.89 4.78 -7.06
CA ARG A 17 -6.04 3.46 -6.43
C ARG A 17 -4.87 2.55 -6.78
N ARG A 18 -4.42 2.61 -8.04
CA ARG A 18 -3.26 1.84 -8.52
C ARG A 18 -1.98 2.23 -7.78
N SER A 19 -1.71 3.53 -7.68
CA SER A 19 -0.54 4.07 -6.98
C SER A 19 -0.53 3.71 -5.50
N LEU A 20 -1.69 3.72 -4.83
CA LEU A 20 -1.81 3.23 -3.45
C LEU A 20 -1.47 1.74 -3.33
N ALA A 21 -2.00 0.90 -4.23
CA ALA A 21 -1.71 -0.54 -4.23
C ALA A 21 -0.24 -0.83 -4.54
N GLU A 22 0.35 -0.14 -5.52
CA GLU A 22 1.78 -0.26 -5.88
C GLU A 22 2.66 0.14 -4.69
N THR A 23 2.33 1.22 -4.00
CA THR A 23 3.05 1.67 -2.80
C THR A 23 2.94 0.66 -1.65
N ALA A 24 1.74 0.11 -1.42
CA ALA A 24 1.53 -0.93 -0.40
C ALA A 24 2.36 -2.18 -0.70
N MET A 25 2.35 -2.64 -1.96
CA MET A 25 3.12 -3.81 -2.38
C MET A 25 4.63 -3.57 -2.36
N TYR A 26 5.09 -2.36 -2.68
CA TYR A 26 6.50 -2.00 -2.53
C TYR A 26 6.96 -2.12 -1.08
N ARG A 27 6.21 -1.57 -0.13
CA ARG A 27 6.51 -1.69 1.32
C ARG A 27 6.51 -3.14 1.78
N PHE A 28 5.50 -3.91 1.39
CA PHE A 28 5.44 -5.34 1.70
C PHE A 28 6.68 -6.07 1.20
N LYS A 29 7.09 -5.84 -0.07
CA LYS A 29 8.28 -6.47 -0.64
C LYS A 29 9.56 -6.08 0.09
N GLN A 30 9.73 -4.80 0.43
CA GLN A 30 10.93 -4.34 1.14
C GLN A 30 11.08 -4.95 2.53
N LEU A 31 9.97 -5.09 3.27
CA LEU A 31 10.00 -5.54 4.65
C LEU A 31 9.93 -7.06 4.79
N LEU A 32 9.15 -7.72 3.94
CA LEU A 32 8.63 -9.08 4.20
C LEU A 32 8.81 -10.05 3.02
N ALA A 33 9.33 -9.60 1.86
CA ALA A 33 9.71 -10.54 0.81
C ALA A 33 10.79 -11.50 1.35
N GLY A 34 10.61 -12.80 1.12
CA GLY A 34 11.52 -13.83 1.61
C GLY A 34 11.48 -14.06 3.12
N LYS A 35 10.56 -13.43 3.86
CA LYS A 35 10.32 -13.67 5.30
C LYS A 35 9.18 -14.63 5.57
N ILE A 36 8.48 -15.10 4.53
CA ILE A 36 7.45 -16.12 4.62
C ILE A 36 8.13 -17.45 4.95
N SER A 37 7.77 -18.02 6.10
CA SER A 37 8.45 -19.17 6.69
C SER A 37 7.62 -20.45 6.66
N LEU A 38 6.28 -20.31 6.59
CA LEU A 38 5.38 -21.46 6.58
C LEU A 38 5.48 -22.24 5.27
N ARG A 39 5.44 -23.57 5.39
CA ARG A 39 5.65 -24.50 4.26
C ARG A 39 4.38 -24.91 3.54
N ASN A 40 3.22 -24.75 4.17
CA ASN A 40 1.92 -25.06 3.56
C ASN A 40 1.29 -23.78 2.99
N TYR A 41 0.59 -23.92 1.85
CA TYR A 41 0.02 -22.78 1.12
C TYR A 41 -0.91 -21.93 2.00
N ASN A 42 -1.86 -22.54 2.70
CA ASN A 42 -2.81 -21.82 3.54
C ASN A 42 -2.12 -21.05 4.68
N GLY A 43 -1.04 -21.60 5.21
CA GLY A 43 -0.18 -20.97 6.20
C GLY A 43 0.54 -19.77 5.61
N GLN A 44 1.12 -19.89 4.42
CA GLN A 44 1.72 -18.76 3.72
C GLN A 44 0.70 -17.65 3.47
N VAL A 45 -0.52 -17.99 3.05
CA VAL A 45 -1.62 -17.02 2.89
C VAL A 45 -1.92 -16.32 4.22
N GLY A 46 -2.06 -17.08 5.32
CA GLY A 46 -2.30 -16.52 6.65
C GLY A 46 -1.16 -15.61 7.13
N GLU A 47 0.08 -16.00 6.90
CA GLU A 47 1.29 -15.23 7.25
C GLU A 47 1.30 -13.89 6.48
N VAL A 48 1.03 -13.92 5.17
CA VAL A 48 0.92 -12.71 4.34
C VAL A 48 -0.24 -11.81 4.81
N MET A 49 -1.39 -12.38 5.18
CA MET A 49 -2.52 -11.60 5.69
C MET A 49 -2.18 -10.90 7.02
N ALA A 50 -1.50 -11.60 7.94
CA ALA A 50 -1.05 -11.02 9.20
C ALA A 50 -0.04 -9.88 8.97
N TYR A 51 0.91 -10.09 8.07
CA TYR A 51 1.90 -9.10 7.63
C TYR A 51 1.27 -7.83 7.06
N VAL A 52 0.32 -7.97 6.13
CA VAL A 52 -0.40 -6.83 5.55
C VAL A 52 -1.21 -6.09 6.61
N SER A 53 -1.86 -6.83 7.54
CA SER A 53 -2.59 -6.23 8.66
C SER A 53 -1.68 -5.39 9.57
N ALA A 54 -0.50 -5.92 9.92
CA ALA A 54 0.50 -5.21 10.70
C ALA A 54 1.00 -3.93 9.99
N ILE A 55 1.33 -4.02 8.70
CA ILE A 55 1.74 -2.86 7.90
C ILE A 55 0.64 -1.80 7.89
N ASN A 56 -0.62 -2.18 7.69
CA ASN A 56 -1.73 -1.23 7.69
C ASN A 56 -1.88 -0.51 9.03
N LYS A 57 -1.74 -1.23 10.16
CA LYS A 57 -1.77 -0.65 11.50
C LYS A 57 -0.61 0.31 11.75
N LEU A 58 0.60 -0.04 11.31
CA LEU A 58 1.77 0.85 11.41
C LEU A 58 1.60 2.11 10.55
N ASN A 59 1.05 1.97 9.34
CA ASN A 59 0.78 3.11 8.46
C ASN A 59 -0.17 4.11 9.13
N THR A 60 -1.21 3.65 9.83
CA THR A 60 -2.13 4.55 10.54
C THR A 60 -1.47 5.29 11.71
N LEU A 61 -0.50 4.67 12.36
CA LEU A 61 0.20 5.25 13.53
C LEU A 61 1.31 6.23 13.12
N GLY A 62 1.97 5.98 11.99
CA GLY A 62 3.11 6.78 11.51
C GLY A 62 2.72 8.01 10.69
N LEU A 63 1.43 8.21 10.37
CA LEU A 63 0.99 9.36 9.58
C LEU A 63 0.87 10.62 10.47
N PRO A 64 1.54 11.73 10.13
CA PRO A 64 1.38 12.97 10.87
C PRO A 64 -0.05 13.49 10.73
N VAL A 65 -0.68 13.83 11.85
CA VAL A 65 -1.99 14.49 11.85
C VAL A 65 -1.79 15.91 11.34
N ARG A 66 -2.27 16.18 10.12
CA ARG A 66 -2.27 17.54 9.58
C ARG A 66 -3.20 18.40 10.43
N LYS A 67 -2.65 19.29 11.24
CA LYS A 67 -3.44 20.36 11.87
C LYS A 67 -3.93 21.32 10.77
N PRO A 68 -5.20 21.74 10.77
CA PRO A 68 -5.67 22.77 9.87
C PRO A 68 -4.82 24.03 10.09
N ARG A 69 -4.50 24.70 8.98
CA ARG A 69 -3.74 25.94 9.02
C ARG A 69 -4.71 27.00 9.56
N VAL A 70 -4.51 27.42 10.81
CA VAL A 70 -5.12 28.63 11.39
C VAL A 70 -4.58 29.86 10.68
#